data_AF-A0A1Q9PFV7-F1
#
_entry.id   AF-A0A1Q9PFV7-F1
#
_cell.length_a   1.000
_cell.length_b   1.000
_cell.length_c   1.000
_cell.angle_alpha   90.00
_cell.angle_beta   90.00
_cell.angle_gamma   90.00
#
_symmetry.space_group_name_H-M   'P 1'
#
loop_
_entity.id
_entity.type
_entity.pdbx_description
1 polymer ?
#
loop_
_entity_poly.entity_id
_entity_poly.type
_entity_poly.pdbx_seq_one_letter_code
_entity_poly.pdbx_strand_id
1 'polypeptide(L)'
;MIDNGETIESLVDRLGRTKRLILIELTKGEAGYKKLSKKLRIGLDTIRSHIKTGKHSNSLNQLGLIQQEERGWSITESGEKVLEILRKNPEYSSFFFDTTSMEKEN
;
A
#
# COMPACT_ATOMS: atom_id res chain seq x y z
N MET A 1 7.76 -16.44 7.45
CA MET A 1 6.76 -17.46 7.85
C MET A 1 5.44 -16.75 8.03
N ILE A 2 4.45 -17.05 7.17
CA ILE A 2 3.04 -16.74 7.43
C ILE A 2 2.57 -17.92 8.27
N ASP A 3 2.50 -17.72 9.58
CA ASP A 3 2.08 -18.75 10.54
C ASP A 3 0.54 -18.83 10.57
N ASN A 4 -0.01 -20.06 10.68
CA ASN A 4 -1.43 -20.38 10.91
C ASN A 4 -2.44 -20.29 9.76
N GLY A 5 -2.12 -20.73 8.54
CA GLY A 5 -3.14 -20.96 7.49
C GLY A 5 -3.87 -19.70 7.01
N GLU A 6 -3.34 -18.51 7.32
CA GLU A 6 -3.81 -17.24 6.78
C GLU A 6 -3.53 -17.19 5.28
N THR A 7 -4.58 -17.03 4.48
CA THR A 7 -4.44 -16.92 3.03
C THR A 7 -4.22 -15.45 2.63
N ILE A 8 -3.78 -15.21 1.41
CA ILE A 8 -3.64 -13.83 0.92
C ILE A 8 -5.02 -13.15 0.87
N GLU A 9 -6.07 -13.89 0.55
CA GLU A 9 -7.45 -13.40 0.52
C GLU A 9 -7.91 -12.92 1.92
N SER A 10 -7.70 -13.73 2.96
CA SER A 10 -8.08 -13.33 4.32
C SER A 10 -7.24 -12.14 4.81
N LEU A 11 -5.98 -12.04 4.39
CA LEU A 11 -5.15 -10.87 4.65
C LEU A 11 -5.71 -9.62 3.95
N VAL A 12 -6.12 -9.71 2.68
CA VAL A 12 -6.77 -8.61 1.95
C VAL A 12 -8.02 -8.14 2.68
N ASP A 13 -8.87 -9.06 3.14
CA ASP A 13 -10.11 -8.73 3.85
C ASP A 13 -9.85 -7.99 5.16
N ARG A 14 -8.78 -8.32 5.87
CA ARG A 14 -8.36 -7.63 7.10
C ARG A 14 -7.70 -6.28 6.85
N LEU A 15 -7.18 -6.01 5.64
CA LEU A 15 -6.64 -4.70 5.29
C LEU A 15 -7.79 -3.71 5.13
N GLY A 16 -7.88 -2.73 6.03
CA GLY A 16 -8.77 -1.59 5.84
C GLY A 16 -8.45 -0.80 4.56
N ARG A 17 -9.45 -0.09 4.02
CA ARG A 17 -9.37 0.69 2.78
C ARG A 17 -8.09 1.53 2.65
N THR A 18 -7.71 2.22 3.72
CA THR A 18 -6.51 3.07 3.75
C THR A 18 -5.23 2.29 3.46
N LYS A 19 -5.06 1.09 4.04
CA LYS A 19 -3.86 0.27 3.81
C LYS A 19 -3.80 -0.24 2.38
N ARG A 20 -4.94 -0.64 1.81
CA ARG A 20 -5.05 -1.05 0.40
C ARG A 20 -4.62 0.08 -0.52
N LEU A 21 -5.13 1.30 -0.30
CA LEU A 21 -4.75 2.48 -1.09
C LEU A 21 -3.27 2.86 -0.94
N ILE A 22 -2.73 2.82 0.28
CA ILE A 22 -1.30 3.07 0.51
C ILE A 22 -0.44 2.04 -0.24
N LEU A 23 -0.79 0.76 -0.17
CA LEU A 23 -0.05 -0.30 -0.85
C LEU A 23 -0.08 -0.12 -2.37
N ILE A 24 -1.24 0.20 -2.95
CA ILE A 24 -1.36 0.52 -4.40
C ILE A 24 -0.45 1.69 -4.76
N GLU A 25 -0.47 2.77 -3.98
CA GLU A 25 0.34 3.95 -4.27
C GLU A 25 1.86 3.73 -4.11
N LEU A 26 2.28 2.81 -3.25
CA LEU A 26 3.69 2.42 -3.12
C LEU A 26 4.22 1.70 -4.37
N THR A 27 3.36 1.06 -5.18
CA THR A 27 3.77 0.44 -6.45
C THR A 27 4.14 1.46 -7.54
N LYS A 28 3.64 2.70 -7.41
CA LYS A 28 3.82 3.76 -8.40
C LYS A 28 5.14 4.55 -8.22
N GLY A 29 6.10 4.00 -7.47
CA GLY A 29 7.42 4.59 -7.21
C GLY A 29 7.53 5.33 -5.86
N GLU A 30 8.60 6.13 -5.70
CA GLU A 30 9.03 6.79 -4.45
C GLU A 30 7.95 7.69 -3.81
N ALA A 31 6.99 7.05 -3.13
CA ALA A 31 5.96 7.72 -2.38
C ALA A 31 6.37 7.78 -0.92
N GLY A 32 7.33 8.66 -0.62
CA GLY A 32 7.63 9.03 0.76
C GLY A 32 6.37 9.52 1.48
N TYR A 33 6.33 9.43 2.81
CA TYR A 33 5.13 9.67 3.62
C TYR A 33 4.37 10.97 3.27
N LYS A 34 5.11 12.05 2.94
CA LYS A 34 4.52 13.34 2.55
C LYS A 34 3.72 13.27 1.25
N LYS A 35 4.21 12.52 0.25
CA LYS A 35 3.54 12.37 -1.05
C LYS A 35 2.24 11.57 -0.89
N LEU A 36 2.30 10.46 -0.14
CA LEU A 36 1.13 9.65 0.20
C LEU A 36 0.08 10.44 0.99
N SER A 37 0.53 11.22 1.99
CA SER A 37 -0.34 12.07 2.80
C SER A 37 -1.12 13.07 1.94
N LYS A 38 -0.43 13.77 1.02
CA LYS A 38 -1.07 14.73 0.10
C LYS A 38 -2.04 14.05 -0.86
N LYS A 39 -1.62 12.94 -1.48
CA LYS A 39 -2.41 12.26 -2.51
C LYS A 39 -3.67 11.63 -1.95
N LEU A 40 -3.55 10.95 -0.81
CA LEU A 40 -4.69 10.29 -0.16
C LEU A 40 -5.50 11.23 0.73
N ARG A 41 -5.03 12.47 0.95
CA ARG A 41 -5.61 13.43 1.91
C ARG A 41 -5.73 12.86 3.32
N ILE A 42 -4.68 12.16 3.76
CA ILE A 42 -4.60 11.50 5.06
C ILE A 42 -3.44 12.11 5.87
N GLY A 43 -3.62 12.25 7.18
CA GLY A 43 -2.59 12.79 8.06
C GLY A 43 -1.27 12.01 8.00
N LEU A 44 -0.14 12.72 8.06
CA LEU A 44 1.19 12.12 7.95
C LEU A 44 1.44 11.02 9.00
N ASP A 45 0.95 11.23 10.22
CA ASP A 45 1.08 10.26 11.31
C ASP A 45 0.24 9.00 11.06
N THR A 46 -0.92 9.13 10.43
CA THR A 46 -1.76 8.00 10.01
C THR A 46 -1.06 7.20 8.91
N ILE A 47 -0.46 7.86 7.92
CA ILE A 47 0.37 7.20 6.89
C ILE A 47 1.52 6.44 7.54
N ARG A 48 2.28 7.10 8.44
CA ARG A 48 3.39 6.47 9.16
C ARG A 48 2.93 5.28 10.01
N SER A 49 1.76 5.39 10.64
CA SER A 49 1.15 4.30 11.42
C SER A 49 0.82 3.10 10.54
N HIS A 50 0.25 3.32 9.36
CA HIS A 50 -0.12 2.22 8.47
C HIS A 50 1.09 1.57 7.79
N ILE A 51 2.18 2.31 7.59
CA ILE A 51 3.38 1.78 6.93
C ILE A 51 4.34 1.12 7.91
N LYS A 52 4.66 1.79 9.02
CA LYS A 52 5.79 1.41 9.88
C LYS A 52 5.42 1.06 11.32
N THR A 53 4.67 1.91 12.01
CA THR A 53 4.59 1.82 13.49
C THR A 53 3.44 0.97 14.00
N GLY A 54 2.37 0.80 13.21
CA GLY A 54 1.24 -0.04 13.58
C GLY A 54 0.44 0.43 14.80
N LYS A 55 0.45 1.75 15.10
CA LYS A 55 -0.09 2.34 16.35
C LYS A 55 -1.50 1.88 16.72
N HIS A 56 -2.35 1.62 15.73
CA HIS A 56 -3.75 1.22 15.92
C HIS A 56 -4.09 -0.15 15.33
N SER A 57 -3.20 -0.73 14.52
CA SER A 57 -3.35 -2.04 13.88
C SER A 57 -2.04 -2.37 13.15
N ASN A 58 -1.74 -3.66 12.95
CA ASN A 58 -0.52 -4.10 12.25
C ASN A 58 -0.28 -3.28 10.98
N SER A 59 0.92 -2.71 10.89
CA SER A 59 1.38 -1.95 9.73
C SER A 59 1.67 -2.86 8.54
N LEU A 60 1.71 -2.30 7.33
CA LEU A 60 2.08 -3.02 6.11
C LEU A 60 3.44 -3.72 6.24
N ASN A 61 4.41 -3.10 6.91
CA ASN A 61 5.71 -3.72 7.19
C ASN A 61 5.61 -4.89 8.17
N GLN A 62 4.81 -4.75 9.24
CA GLN A 62 4.57 -5.85 10.19
C GLN A 62 3.79 -7.02 9.56
N LEU A 63 2.94 -6.73 8.58
CA LEU A 63 2.23 -7.74 7.80
C LEU A 63 3.11 -8.36 6.70
N GLY A 64 4.36 -7.93 6.57
CA GLY A 64 5.29 -8.43 5.56
C GLY A 64 4.87 -8.13 4.12
N LEU A 65 4.04 -7.11 3.90
CA LEU A 65 3.58 -6.69 2.57
C LEU A 65 4.55 -5.71 1.89
N ILE A 66 5.33 -5.03 2.71
CA ILE A 66 6.41 -4.13 2.29
C ILE A 66 7.61 -4.37 3.20
N GLN A 67 8.79 -3.98 2.75
CA GLN A 67 10.01 -4.00 3.55
C GLN A 67 10.75 -2.66 3.44
N GLN A 68 11.47 -2.31 4.51
CA GLN A 68 12.25 -1.07 4.55
C GLN A 68 13.56 -1.25 3.77
N GLU A 69 13.80 -0.37 2.81
CA GLU A 69 15.04 -0.28 2.02
C GLU A 69 15.84 0.97 2.41
N GLU A 70 17.08 1.11 1.90
CA GLU A 70 17.94 2.28 2.16
C GLU A 70 17.26 3.61 1.84
N ARG A 71 16.45 3.66 0.77
CA ARG A 71 15.77 4.88 0.29
C ARG A 71 14.25 4.80 0.27
N GLY A 72 13.64 3.94 1.08
CA GLY A 72 12.18 3.92 1.21
C GLY A 72 11.61 2.55 1.53
N TRP A 73 10.60 2.17 0.77
CA TRP A 73 9.83 0.95 0.96
C TRP A 73 9.71 0.22 -0.37
N SER A 74 10.01 -1.07 -0.37
CA SER A 74 9.77 -1.96 -1.50
C SER A 74 8.60 -2.90 -1.19
N ILE A 75 7.92 -3.37 -2.23
CA ILE A 75 6.84 -4.35 -2.13
C ILE A 75 7.47 -5.74 -2.02
N THR A 76 6.96 -6.58 -1.11
CA THR A 76 7.39 -7.97 -0.98
C THR A 76 6.58 -8.90 -1.89
N GLU A 77 6.96 -10.17 -1.99
CA GLU A 77 6.17 -11.18 -2.72
C GLU A 77 4.72 -11.28 -2.20
N SER A 78 4.51 -11.22 -0.88
CA SER A 78 3.17 -11.20 -0.30
C SER A 78 2.40 -9.91 -0.65
N GLY A 79 3.11 -8.78 -0.72
CA GLY A 79 2.55 -7.51 -1.20
C GLY A 79 2.06 -7.58 -2.64
N GLU A 80 2.84 -8.18 -3.54
CA GLU A 80 2.47 -8.37 -4.95
C GLU A 80 1.21 -9.25 -5.09
N LYS A 81 1.12 -10.35 -4.35
CA LYS A 81 -0.09 -11.21 -4.35
C LYS A 81 -1.33 -10.45 -3.89
N VAL A 82 -1.20 -9.60 -2.86
CA VAL A 82 -2.29 -8.70 -2.43
C VAL A 82 -2.68 -7.74 -3.55
N LEU A 83 -1.71 -7.13 -4.23
CA LEU A 83 -1.94 -6.18 -5.31
C LEU A 83 -2.64 -6.82 -6.51
N GLU A 84 -2.33 -8.07 -6.85
CA GLU A 84 -3.02 -8.83 -7.89
C GLU A 84 -4.52 -9.02 -7.58
N ILE A 85 -4.86 -9.30 -6.32
CA ILE A 85 -6.25 -9.39 -5.88
C ILE A 85 -6.92 -8.02 -5.97
N LEU A 86 -6.27 -6.96 -5.47
CA LEU A 86 -6.80 -5.60 -5.53
C LEU A 86 -7.00 -5.11 -6.98
N ARG A 87 -6.14 -5.50 -7.91
CA ARG A 87 -6.26 -5.15 -9.34
C ARG A 87 -7.51 -5.74 -9.99
N LYS A 88 -7.95 -6.91 -9.54
CA LYS A 88 -9.18 -7.57 -10.00
C LYS A 88 -10.43 -7.05 -9.29
N ASN A 89 -10.28 -6.32 -8.18
CA ASN A 89 -11.40 -5.78 -7.43
C ASN A 89 -11.91 -4.48 -8.09
N PRO A 90 -13.19 -4.40 -8.49
CA PRO A 90 -13.75 -3.21 -9.15
C PRO A 90 -13.62 -1.92 -8.35
N GLU A 91 -13.56 -2.00 -7.02
CA GLU A 91 -13.38 -0.84 -6.15
C GLU A 91 -11.97 -0.23 -6.28
N TYR A 92 -10.95 -1.07 -6.53
CA TYR A 92 -9.54 -0.67 -6.48
C TYR A 92 -8.87 -0.65 -7.86
N SER A 93 -9.45 -1.30 -8.86
CA SER A 93 -8.86 -1.46 -10.19
C SER A 93 -8.53 -0.11 -10.85
N SER A 94 -9.41 0.88 -10.74
CA SER A 94 -9.20 2.24 -11.28
C SER A 94 -7.94 2.92 -10.73
N PHE A 95 -7.61 2.67 -9.45
CA PHE A 95 -6.42 3.23 -8.82
C PHE A 95 -5.13 2.67 -9.40
N PHE A 96 -5.13 1.57 -10.15
CA PHE A 96 -3.92 1.10 -10.84
C PHE A 96 -3.67 1.84 -12.16
N PHE A 97 -4.73 2.32 -12.82
CA PHE A 97 -4.68 2.92 -14.16
C PHE A 97 -4.73 4.45 -14.14
N ASP A 98 -4.84 5.08 -12.96
CA ASP A 98 -4.63 6.51 -12.78
C ASP A 98 -3.14 6.89 -13.00
N THR A 99 -2.70 6.77 -14.26
CA THR A 99 -1.64 7.58 -14.84
C THR A 99 -2.30 8.83 -15.39
N THR A 100 -2.46 9.85 -14.55
CA THR A 100 -2.50 11.22 -15.08
C THR A 100 -1.09 11.56 -15.54
N SER A 101 -0.67 10.94 -16.65
CA SER A 101 0.30 11.52 -17.57
C SER A 101 -0.41 12.68 -18.25
N MET A 102 -0.54 13.80 -17.52
CA MET A 102 -0.46 15.09 -18.18
C MET A 102 1.00 15.48 -18.09
N GLU A 103 1.78 14.96 -19.04
CA GLU A 103 2.95 15.68 -19.52
C GLU A 103 2.44 17.10 -19.83
N LYS A 104 2.91 18.07 -19.05
CA LYS A 104 2.80 19.47 -19.47
C LYS A 104 3.80 19.63 -20.61
N GLU A 105 3.36 19.42 -21.84
CA GLU A 105 3.89 20.19 -22.96
C GLU A 105 3.43 21.64 -22.77
N ASN A 106 4.36 22.47 -22.28
CA ASN A 106 4.54 23.88 -22.68
C ASN A 106 5.78 24.45 -21.98
#